data_AF-A0A1A8SK61-F1
#
_entry.id   AF-A0A1A8SK61-F1
#
_cell.length_a   1.000
_cell.length_b   1.000
_cell.length_c   1.000
_cell.angle_alpha   90.00
_cell.angle_beta   90.00
_cell.angle_gamma   90.00
#
_symmetry.space_group_name_H-M   'P 1'
#
loop_
_entity.id
_entity.type
_entity.pdbx_description
1 polymer ?
#
loop_
_entity_poly.entity_id
_entity_poly.type
_entity_poly.pdbx_seq_one_letter_code
_entity_poly.pdbx_strand_id
1 'polypeptide(L)'
;MDSIPAGRDSSSSPNSKQELSYPSTNLKPNQVGETVLYGIPIVSLVIDGQERLCLAQISNTLLKNYSYNEIHNRRVALGITCVQCTPVQLEILRRAGAMPISSRRCGMITKREAERLCKSFLGAHAPPKLPENFAFDVSHECAWGSRGSFIPARYNSSRAKCI
;
A
#
# COMPACT_ATOMS: atom_id res chain seq x y z
N MET A 1 -13.09 77.06 -30.95
CA MET A 1 -13.39 75.70 -31.42
C MET A 1 -12.19 74.82 -31.15
N ASP A 2 -12.21 73.70 -30.42
CA ASP A 2 -13.24 73.11 -29.55
C ASP A 2 -12.58 72.11 -28.57
N SER A 3 -12.93 72.23 -27.28
CA SER A 3 -13.39 71.15 -26.38
C SER A 3 -12.49 69.98 -25.88
N ILE A 4 -12.89 69.46 -24.71
CA ILE A 4 -12.13 68.71 -23.67
C ILE A 4 -13.14 67.70 -23.04
N PRO A 5 -12.84 66.39 -22.78
CA PRO A 5 -11.87 65.95 -21.77
C PRO A 5 -11.12 64.61 -22.04
N ALA A 6 -10.39 64.11 -21.03
CA ALA A 6 -9.83 62.74 -20.94
C ALA A 6 -10.85 61.70 -20.40
N GLY A 7 -10.57 60.40 -20.62
CA GLY A 7 -11.33 59.28 -20.04
C GLY A 7 -10.53 57.97 -20.00
N ARG A 8 -10.73 57.16 -18.96
CA ARG A 8 -10.21 55.77 -18.83
C ARG A 8 -11.25 54.79 -19.40
N ASP A 9 -10.83 53.63 -19.91
CA ASP A 9 -11.15 52.33 -19.25
C ASP A 9 -10.60 51.06 -19.94
N SER A 10 -10.00 50.20 -19.11
CA SER A 10 -10.20 48.75 -18.93
C SER A 10 -10.56 47.76 -20.07
N SER A 11 -9.95 46.56 -19.96
CA SER A 11 -10.23 45.28 -20.68
C SER A 11 -9.70 45.17 -22.13
N SER A 12 -9.34 43.99 -22.67
CA SER A 12 -9.49 42.58 -22.22
C SER A 12 -8.36 41.68 -22.78
N SER A 13 -8.09 40.54 -22.14
CA SER A 13 -7.15 39.50 -22.62
C SER A 13 -7.90 38.20 -22.93
N PRO A 14 -7.72 37.57 -24.11
CA PRO A 14 -8.45 36.36 -24.46
C PRO A 14 -7.66 35.04 -24.27
N ASN A 15 -8.46 34.01 -23.96
CA ASN A 15 -8.34 32.61 -24.41
C ASN A 15 -7.69 31.54 -23.51
N SER A 16 -8.56 30.90 -22.72
CA SER A 16 -8.81 29.45 -22.71
C SER A 16 -7.63 28.49 -22.50
N LYS A 17 -7.54 27.98 -21.27
CA LYS A 17 -7.14 26.59 -21.00
C LYS A 17 -8.36 25.84 -20.46
N GLN A 18 -8.80 24.81 -21.15
CA GLN A 18 -9.79 23.86 -20.60
C GLN A 18 -9.12 23.07 -19.48
N GLU A 19 -9.48 23.33 -18.23
CA GLU A 19 -9.20 22.36 -17.16
C GLU A 19 -10.07 21.13 -17.34
N LEU A 20 -9.44 19.95 -17.37
CA LEU A 20 -10.13 18.70 -17.14
C LEU A 20 -10.60 18.69 -15.68
N SER A 21 -11.89 18.91 -15.48
CA SER A 21 -12.55 18.76 -14.19
C SER A 21 -12.61 17.28 -13.79
N TYR A 22 -11.50 16.78 -13.25
CA TYR A 22 -11.55 15.61 -12.36
C TYR A 22 -12.60 15.91 -11.28
N PRO A 23 -13.47 14.95 -10.93
CA PRO A 23 -14.43 15.17 -9.85
C PRO A 23 -13.66 15.28 -8.53
N SER A 24 -13.37 16.53 -8.14
CA SER A 24 -12.91 16.92 -6.81
C SER A 24 -14.02 16.66 -5.80
N THR A 25 -14.28 15.37 -5.57
CA THR A 25 -15.12 14.87 -4.49
C THR A 25 -14.60 15.50 -3.21
N ASN A 26 -15.45 16.28 -2.55
CA ASN A 26 -15.11 16.95 -1.29
C ASN A 26 -15.14 15.89 -0.18
N LEU A 27 -14.14 15.01 -0.19
CA LEU A 27 -14.05 13.84 0.68
C LEU A 27 -13.82 14.30 2.12
N LYS A 28 -14.83 14.09 2.97
CA LYS A 28 -14.74 14.50 4.38
C LYS A 28 -13.73 13.60 5.10
N PRO A 29 -12.83 14.14 5.94
CA PRO A 29 -11.89 13.33 6.69
C PRO A 29 -12.64 12.35 7.60
N ASN A 30 -12.13 11.12 7.71
CA ASN A 30 -12.76 10.02 8.43
C ASN A 30 -14.15 9.61 7.92
N GLN A 31 -14.53 9.98 6.69
CA GLN A 31 -15.69 9.40 6.02
C GLN A 31 -15.43 7.91 5.75
N VAL A 32 -16.32 7.05 6.24
CA VAL A 32 -16.33 5.61 5.94
C VAL A 32 -16.94 5.39 4.56
N GLY A 33 -16.32 4.51 3.79
CA GLY A 33 -16.83 4.01 2.52
C GLY A 33 -16.62 2.51 2.39
N GLU A 34 -16.93 2.00 1.21
CA GLU A 34 -16.72 0.61 0.83
C GLU A 34 -16.21 0.58 -0.61
N THR A 35 -15.09 -0.11 -0.83
CA THR A 35 -14.51 -0.30 -2.17
C THR A 35 -14.45 -1.79 -2.47
N VAL A 36 -15.01 -2.19 -3.61
CA VAL A 36 -14.93 -3.56 -4.12
C VAL A 36 -13.52 -3.84 -4.64
N LEU A 37 -12.90 -4.91 -4.12
CA LEU A 37 -11.56 -5.38 -4.46
C LEU A 37 -11.63 -6.88 -4.79
N TYR A 38 -11.37 -7.25 -6.05
CA TYR A 38 -11.55 -8.62 -6.58
C TYR A 38 -12.92 -9.24 -6.28
N GLY A 39 -13.99 -8.44 -6.34
CA GLY A 39 -15.36 -8.88 -6.07
C GLY A 39 -15.73 -8.97 -4.58
N ILE A 40 -14.79 -8.73 -3.66
CA ILE A 40 -15.07 -8.64 -2.22
C ILE A 40 -15.19 -7.16 -1.81
N PRO A 41 -16.26 -6.75 -1.11
CA PRO A 41 -16.33 -5.43 -0.50
C PRO A 41 -15.32 -5.30 0.65
N ILE A 42 -14.51 -4.24 0.63
CA ILE A 42 -13.54 -3.91 1.67
C ILE A 42 -13.85 -2.51 2.19
N VAL A 43 -13.89 -2.34 3.51
CA VAL A 43 -14.18 -1.05 4.14
C VAL A 43 -13.02 -0.09 3.90
N SER A 44 -13.38 1.12 3.49
CA SER A 44 -12.45 2.21 3.28
C SER A 44 -12.73 3.38 4.22
N LEU A 45 -11.71 4.23 4.40
CA LEU A 45 -11.78 5.43 5.22
C LEU A 45 -10.92 6.51 4.56
N VAL A 46 -11.46 7.73 4.48
CA VAL A 46 -10.72 8.90 3.96
C VAL A 46 -9.72 9.38 5.01
N ILE A 47 -8.43 9.32 4.69
CA ILE A 47 -7.33 9.92 5.47
C ILE A 47 -6.54 10.85 4.55
N ASP A 48 -6.30 12.08 4.98
CA ASP A 48 -5.56 13.12 4.24
C ASP A 48 -6.08 13.36 2.81
N GLY A 49 -7.42 13.35 2.66
CA GLY A 49 -8.10 13.50 1.38
C GLY A 49 -8.00 12.29 0.44
N GLN A 50 -7.39 11.18 0.87
CA GLN A 50 -7.26 9.95 0.10
C GLN A 50 -8.06 8.80 0.72
N GLU A 51 -8.79 8.06 -0.13
CA GLU A 51 -9.43 6.82 0.26
C GLU A 51 -8.37 5.72 0.51
N ARG A 52 -8.43 5.10 1.68
CA ARG A 52 -7.56 3.98 2.06
C ARG A 52 -8.36 2.83 2.66
N LEU A 53 -7.93 1.60 2.38
CA LEU A 53 -8.55 0.36 2.83
C LEU A 53 -7.75 -0.25 3.98
N CYS A 54 -8.42 -0.92 4.93
CA CYS A 54 -7.73 -1.58 6.03
C CYS A 54 -7.05 -2.88 5.56
N LEU A 55 -5.71 -2.93 5.63
CA LEU A 55 -4.88 -4.07 5.21
C LEU A 55 -5.22 -5.36 5.94
N ALA A 56 -5.64 -5.29 7.20
CA ALA A 56 -6.01 -6.47 7.97
C ALA A 56 -7.32 -7.11 7.47
N GLN A 57 -8.29 -6.34 6.98
CA GLN A 57 -9.48 -6.90 6.33
C GLN A 57 -9.10 -7.62 5.03
N ILE A 58 -8.22 -7.02 4.20
CA ILE A 58 -7.67 -7.63 2.98
C ILE A 58 -6.91 -8.93 3.30
N SER A 59 -6.10 -8.91 4.36
CA SER A 59 -5.35 -10.07 4.87
C SER A 59 -6.26 -11.23 5.25
N ASN A 60 -7.39 -10.94 5.92
CA ASN A 60 -8.31 -11.96 6.42
C ASN A 60 -9.34 -12.45 5.38
N THR A 61 -9.46 -11.76 4.24
CA THR A 61 -10.42 -12.09 3.18
C THR A 61 -9.72 -12.66 1.95
N LEU A 62 -9.04 -11.80 1.19
CA LEU A 62 -8.39 -12.13 -0.09
C LEU A 62 -7.07 -12.91 0.08
N LEU A 63 -6.35 -12.67 1.17
CA LEU A 63 -5.02 -13.25 1.40
C LEU A 63 -4.97 -14.23 2.59
N LYS A 64 -6.12 -14.76 3.01
CA LYS A 64 -6.28 -15.60 4.22
C LYS A 64 -5.42 -16.88 4.25
N ASN A 65 -4.94 -17.32 3.08
CA ASN A 65 -4.11 -18.52 2.93
C ASN A 65 -2.60 -18.24 3.08
N TYR A 66 -2.20 -16.97 3.22
CA TYR A 66 -0.80 -16.56 3.37
C TYR A 66 -0.51 -16.10 4.80
N SER A 67 0.69 -16.39 5.30
CA SER A 67 1.10 -15.92 6.61
C SER A 67 1.29 -14.40 6.65
N TYR A 68 1.13 -13.81 7.84
CA TYR A 68 1.42 -12.39 8.07
C TYR A 68 2.85 -12.02 7.62
N ASN A 69 3.83 -12.93 7.78
CA ASN A 69 5.21 -12.70 7.37
C ASN A 69 5.35 -12.62 5.84
N GLU A 70 4.69 -13.49 5.09
CA GLU A 70 4.67 -13.41 3.62
C GLU A 70 4.02 -12.11 3.14
N ILE A 71 2.86 -11.75 3.70
CA ILE A 71 2.14 -10.51 3.36
C ILE A 71 3.00 -9.28 3.69
N HIS A 72 3.68 -9.28 4.84
CA HIS A 72 4.63 -8.24 5.23
C HIS A 72 5.80 -8.12 4.25
N ASN A 73 6.51 -9.22 3.99
CA ASN A 73 7.68 -9.25 3.10
C ASN A 73 7.31 -8.84 1.67
N ARG A 74 6.17 -9.33 1.16
CA ARG A 74 5.69 -8.98 -0.18
C ARG A 74 5.31 -7.51 -0.29
N ARG A 75 4.63 -6.96 0.73
CA ARG A 75 4.29 -5.53 0.84
C ARG A 75 5.55 -4.66 0.81
N VAL A 76 6.56 -4.99 1.62
CA VAL A 76 7.85 -4.28 1.68
C VAL A 76 8.54 -4.31 0.31
N ALA A 77 8.64 -5.49 -0.31
CA ALA A 77 9.27 -5.65 -1.63
C ALA A 77 8.51 -4.97 -2.79
N LEU A 78 7.24 -4.62 -2.61
CA LEU A 78 6.46 -3.81 -3.58
C LEU A 78 6.56 -2.30 -3.33
N GLY A 79 7.26 -1.87 -2.28
CA GLY A 79 7.37 -0.47 -1.86
C GLY A 79 6.08 0.11 -1.28
N ILE A 80 5.19 -0.73 -0.74
CA ILE A 80 3.87 -0.29 -0.25
C ILE A 80 3.97 0.26 1.18
N THR A 81 3.55 1.50 1.37
CA THR A 81 3.58 2.18 2.68
C THR A 81 2.21 2.10 3.35
N CYS A 82 2.18 1.81 4.65
CA CYS A 82 0.92 1.81 5.41
C CYS A 82 0.88 3.02 6.33
N VAL A 83 -0.18 3.82 6.19
CA VAL A 83 -0.58 4.78 7.22
C VAL A 83 -1.16 3.99 8.40
N GLN A 84 -0.76 4.30 9.63
CA GLN A 84 -1.38 3.69 10.82
C GLN A 84 -2.65 4.45 11.16
N CYS A 85 -3.75 3.75 11.45
CA CYS A 85 -4.96 4.39 11.96
C CYS A 85 -4.68 5.10 13.29
N THR A 86 -5.25 6.29 13.48
CA THR A 86 -5.41 6.87 14.82
C THR A 86 -6.38 6.02 15.65
N PRO A 87 -6.38 6.12 16.99
CA PRO A 87 -7.33 5.37 17.83
C PRO A 87 -8.80 5.61 17.46
N VAL A 88 -9.15 6.84 17.09
CA VAL A 88 -10.51 7.21 16.62
C VAL A 88 -10.86 6.51 15.31
N GLN A 89 -9.94 6.51 14.34
CA GLN A 89 -10.12 5.82 13.06
C GLN A 89 -10.24 4.30 13.23
N LEU A 90 -9.47 3.72 14.16
CA LEU A 90 -9.55 2.31 14.51
C LEU A 90 -10.89 1.95 15.16
N GLU A 91 -11.45 2.83 15.99
CA GLU A 91 -12.78 2.64 16.56
C GLU A 91 -13.87 2.70 15.48
N ILE A 92 -13.79 3.66 14.55
CA ILE A 92 -14.68 3.75 13.39
C ILE A 92 -14.65 2.45 12.56
N LEU A 93 -13.45 1.93 12.26
CA LEU A 93 -13.30 0.65 11.53
C LEU A 93 -13.88 -0.55 12.28
N ARG A 94 -13.80 -0.59 13.62
CA ARG A 94 -14.45 -1.63 14.44
C ARG A 94 -15.97 -1.52 14.38
N ARG A 95 -16.53 -0.31 14.48
CA ARG A 95 -17.98 -0.06 14.34
C ARG A 95 -18.49 -0.43 12.94
N ALA A 96 -17.68 -0.25 11.91
CA ALA A 96 -17.95 -0.68 10.54
C ALA A 96 -17.72 -2.18 10.27
N GLY A 97 -17.37 -2.99 11.28
CA GLY A 97 -17.14 -4.43 11.13
C GLY A 97 -15.83 -4.82 10.42
N ALA A 98 -15.01 -3.86 9.99
CA ALA A 98 -13.76 -4.10 9.26
C ALA A 98 -12.66 -4.72 10.12
N MET A 99 -12.72 -4.52 11.44
CA MET A 99 -11.68 -4.90 12.40
C MET A 99 -12.26 -5.46 13.70
N PRO A 100 -11.71 -6.56 14.25
CA PRO A 100 -12.17 -7.09 15.53
C PRO A 100 -11.74 -6.18 16.70
N ILE A 101 -12.54 -6.20 17.77
CA ILE A 101 -12.37 -5.35 18.96
C ILE A 101 -10.96 -5.53 19.58
N SER A 102 -10.46 -6.77 19.62
CA SER A 102 -9.15 -7.14 20.16
C SER A 102 -7.95 -6.52 19.44
N SER A 103 -8.11 -6.12 18.17
CA SER A 103 -7.00 -5.56 17.38
C SER A 103 -6.67 -4.13 17.82
N ARG A 104 -5.40 -3.90 18.18
CA ARG A 104 -4.90 -2.60 18.66
C ARG A 104 -4.29 -1.71 17.57
N ARG A 105 -4.15 -2.21 16.34
CA ARG A 105 -3.55 -1.53 15.18
C ARG A 105 -4.23 -2.00 13.89
N CYS A 106 -4.51 -1.09 12.95
CA CYS A 106 -4.69 -1.41 11.52
C CYS A 106 -3.71 -0.53 10.72
N GLY A 107 -3.08 -1.13 9.69
CA GLY A 107 -2.37 -0.40 8.65
C GLY A 107 -3.28 -0.19 7.45
N MET A 108 -3.26 1.00 6.87
CA MET A 108 -4.14 1.45 5.80
C MET A 108 -3.34 1.66 4.51
N ILE A 109 -3.86 1.18 3.38
CA ILE A 109 -3.24 1.31 2.05
C ILE A 109 -4.23 1.84 1.02
N THR A 110 -3.75 2.49 -0.03
CA THR A 110 -4.61 2.95 -1.13
C THR A 110 -5.12 1.77 -1.97
N LYS A 111 -6.21 1.99 -2.74
CA LYS A 111 -6.77 0.97 -3.66
C LYS A 111 -5.71 0.40 -4.61
N ARG A 112 -4.89 1.26 -5.22
CA ARG A 112 -3.80 0.87 -6.14
C ARG A 112 -2.74 0.00 -5.46
N GLU A 113 -2.43 0.25 -4.19
CA GLU A 113 -1.50 -0.58 -3.41
C GLU A 113 -2.14 -1.94 -3.07
N ALA A 114 -3.42 -1.95 -2.70
CA ALA A 114 -4.17 -3.17 -2.40
C ALA A 114 -4.28 -4.11 -3.61
N GLU A 115 -4.60 -3.56 -4.78
CA GLU A 115 -4.62 -4.27 -6.06
C GLU A 115 -3.24 -4.88 -6.39
N ARG A 116 -2.17 -4.09 -6.28
CA ARG A 116 -0.79 -4.58 -6.51
C ARG A 116 -0.39 -5.69 -5.55
N LEU A 117 -0.73 -5.55 -4.26
CA LEU A 117 -0.42 -6.55 -3.24
C LEU A 117 -1.16 -7.87 -3.54
N CYS A 118 -2.47 -7.81 -3.76
CA CYS A 118 -3.26 -9.01 -4.06
C CYS A 118 -2.83 -9.65 -5.38
N LYS A 119 -2.60 -8.88 -6.45
CA LYS A 119 -2.09 -9.38 -7.73
C LYS A 119 -0.74 -10.11 -7.59
N SER A 120 0.11 -9.70 -6.64
CA SER A 120 1.40 -10.34 -6.41
C SER A 120 1.33 -11.70 -5.69
N PHE A 121 0.19 -12.02 -5.08
CA PHE A 121 -0.10 -13.32 -4.45
C PHE A 121 -0.96 -14.21 -5.34
N LEU A 122 -2.00 -13.62 -5.95
CA LEU A 122 -2.97 -14.33 -6.81
C LEU A 122 -2.47 -14.55 -8.24
N GLY A 123 -1.46 -13.78 -8.68
CA GLY A 123 -0.84 -13.95 -9.99
C GLY A 123 0.09 -15.17 -10.01
N ALA A 124 0.11 -15.89 -11.13
CA ALA A 124 1.03 -16.99 -11.40
C ALA A 124 2.47 -16.49 -11.64
N HIS A 125 3.07 -15.91 -10.59
CA HIS A 125 4.45 -15.45 -10.59
C HIS A 125 5.22 -16.15 -9.47
N ALA A 126 5.11 -17.48 -9.43
CA ALA A 126 6.13 -18.29 -8.78
C ALA A 126 7.44 -18.06 -9.57
N PRO A 127 8.46 -17.37 -9.02
CA PRO A 127 9.78 -17.45 -9.63
C PRO A 127 10.20 -18.92 -9.68
N PRO A 128 10.99 -19.35 -10.68
CA PRO A 128 11.47 -20.72 -10.75
C PRO A 128 12.13 -21.08 -9.41
N LYS A 129 11.51 -22.00 -8.67
CA LYS A 129 12.06 -22.46 -7.40
C LYS A 129 13.37 -23.17 -7.70
N LEU A 130 14.44 -22.72 -7.06
CA LEU A 130 15.67 -23.50 -7.00
C LEU A 130 15.34 -24.86 -6.35
N PRO A 131 15.95 -25.97 -6.78
CA PRO A 131 15.80 -27.26 -6.12
C PRO A 131 16.03 -27.15 -4.61
N GLU A 132 15.31 -27.91 -3.79
CA GLU A 132 15.47 -27.84 -2.31
C GLU A 132 16.89 -28.21 -1.85
N ASN A 133 17.60 -29.00 -2.65
CA ASN A 133 18.99 -29.41 -2.47
C ASN A 133 19.99 -28.49 -3.19
N PHE A 134 19.55 -27.36 -3.78
CA PHE A 134 20.46 -26.40 -4.37
C PHE A 134 21.31 -25.76 -3.27
N ALA A 135 22.62 -25.93 -3.39
CA ALA A 135 23.60 -25.40 -2.46
C ALA A 135 24.85 -24.94 -3.22
N PHE A 136 25.58 -23.99 -2.65
CA PHE A 136 26.89 -23.60 -3.13
C PHE A 136 27.85 -23.42 -1.96
N ASP A 137 29.12 -23.70 -2.19
CA ASP A 137 30.16 -23.55 -1.18
C ASP A 137 30.40 -22.08 -0.86
N VAL A 138 30.49 -21.76 0.43
CA VAL A 138 30.80 -20.42 0.92
C VAL A 138 32.02 -20.50 1.83
N SER A 139 33.06 -19.74 1.49
CA SER A 139 34.20 -19.46 2.35
C SER A 139 34.06 -18.10 3.02
N HIS A 140 34.28 -18.03 4.33
CA HIS A 140 34.27 -16.78 5.09
C HIS A 140 35.68 -16.44 5.58
N GLU A 141 36.20 -15.30 5.14
CA GLU A 141 37.54 -14.80 5.47
C GLU A 141 37.57 -14.08 6.83
N CYS A 142 37.10 -14.77 7.88
CA CYS A 142 37.43 -14.41 9.25
C CYS A 142 38.88 -14.78 9.60
N ALA A 143 39.38 -14.27 10.73
CA ALA A 143 40.77 -14.47 11.20
C ALA A 143 41.25 -15.94 11.30
N TRP A 144 40.35 -16.92 11.26
CA TRP A 144 40.64 -18.35 11.29
C TRP A 144 40.19 -19.11 10.03
N GLY A 145 39.46 -18.44 9.13
CA GLY A 145 38.75 -19.04 8.00
C GLY A 145 37.60 -19.98 8.41
N SER A 146 36.53 -20.00 7.62
CA SER A 146 35.58 -21.11 7.65
C SER A 146 35.07 -21.43 6.25
N ARG A 147 34.67 -22.69 6.03
CA ARG A 147 33.95 -23.14 4.83
C ARG A 147 32.67 -23.84 5.27
N GLY A 148 31.59 -23.61 4.54
CA GLY A 148 30.28 -24.21 4.76
C GLY A 148 29.46 -24.23 3.47
N SER A 149 28.22 -24.69 3.55
CA SER A 149 27.35 -24.88 2.38
C SER A 149 26.09 -24.04 2.49
N PHE A 150 25.94 -23.03 1.63
CA PHE A 150 24.76 -22.17 1.67
C PHE A 150 23.60 -22.82 0.92
N ILE A 151 22.56 -23.21 1.66
CA ILE A 151 21.30 -23.74 1.13
C ILE A 151 20.23 -22.62 1.20
N PRO A 152 19.88 -21.95 0.08
CA PRO A 152 18.95 -20.82 0.10
C PRO A 152 17.57 -21.17 0.68
N ALA A 153 17.11 -22.42 0.47
CA ALA A 153 15.83 -22.91 0.99
C ALA A 153 15.75 -22.92 2.54
N ARG A 154 16.90 -22.92 3.24
CA ARG A 154 16.97 -22.84 4.72
C ARG A 154 17.16 -21.41 5.23
N TYR A 155 17.40 -20.44 4.35
CA TYR A 155 17.61 -19.04 4.72
C TYR A 155 16.27 -18.30 4.95
N ASN A 156 15.69 -18.52 6.13
CA ASN A 156 14.39 -17.96 6.52
C ASN A 156 14.46 -16.59 7.24
N SER A 157 15.67 -16.10 7.54
CA SER A 157 15.91 -14.90 8.33
C SER A 157 17.32 -14.35 8.10
N SER A 158 17.51 -13.04 8.26
CA SER A 158 18.84 -12.41 8.27
C SER A 158 19.74 -12.88 9.42
N ARG A 159 19.17 -13.59 10.41
CA ARG A 159 19.89 -14.25 11.52
C ARG A 159 19.96 -15.78 11.38
N ALA A 160 19.61 -16.34 10.23
CA ALA A 160 19.79 -17.77 9.98
C ALA A 160 21.28 -18.13 10.13
N LYS A 161 21.57 -19.24 10.82
CA LYS A 161 22.95 -19.72 10.98
C LYS A 161 23.46 -20.23 9.62
N CYS A 162 24.70 -19.90 9.28
CA CYS A 162 25.47 -20.68 8.31
C CYS A 162 25.63 -22.11 8.88
N ILE A 163 25.53 -23.12 8.00
CA ILE A 163 25.67 -24.55 8.32
C ILE A 163 26.83 -25.10 7.48
#